data_AF-A0A2T1CMS7-F1
#
_entry.id   AF-A0A2T1CMS7-F1
#
_cell.length_a   1.000
_cell.length_b   1.000
_cell.length_c   1.000
_cell.angle_alpha   90.00
_cell.angle_beta   90.00
_cell.angle_gamma   90.00
#
_symmetry.space_group_name_H-M   'P 1'
#
loop_
_entity.id
_entity.type
_entity.pdbx_description
1 polymer ?
#
loop_
_entity_poly.entity_id
_entity_poly.type
_entity_poly.pdbx_seq_one_letter_code
_entity_poly.pdbx_strand_id
1 'polypeptide(L)'
;MNMILNAIASSQIIKVFLIFPQLLGKVIAKPKYIPLCLWAFKQLWWVDSRLKEMALEALKVPADLQPASLNSEITREIRQRAIAIAWTAKIHPLGPKCLHRSLVLHQWLQARGINAQLEIGWGEDMGHAWVTYNGKVLNDRADIAKITPRLMQV
;
A
#
# COMPACT_ATOMS: atom_id res chain seq x y z
N MET A 1 -19.09 13.21 24.63
CA MET A 1 -18.25 12.98 23.41
C MET A 1 -16.88 12.38 23.73
N ASN A 2 -16.23 12.68 24.86
CA ASN A 2 -14.92 12.10 25.24
C ASN A 2 -14.90 10.60 25.62
N MET A 3 -16.01 10.03 26.11
CA MET A 3 -16.03 8.60 26.51
C MET A 3 -16.01 7.62 25.33
N ILE A 4 -16.60 7.97 24.20
CA ILE A 4 -16.67 7.10 23.01
C ILE A 4 -15.30 7.03 22.33
N LEU A 5 -14.59 8.15 22.24
CA LEU A 5 -13.22 8.21 21.71
C LEU A 5 -12.24 7.36 22.54
N ASN A 6 -12.34 7.39 23.87
CA ASN A 6 -11.48 6.59 24.74
C ASN A 6 -11.77 5.09 24.66
N ALA A 7 -13.04 4.70 24.49
CA ALA A 7 -13.41 3.28 24.33
C ALA A 7 -12.94 2.71 22.97
N ILE A 8 -13.04 3.51 21.90
CA ILE A 8 -12.54 3.14 20.56
C ILE A 8 -11.01 3.05 20.57
N ALA A 9 -10.32 4.01 21.19
CA ALA A 9 -8.87 3.98 21.33
C ALA A 9 -8.39 2.76 22.14
N SER A 10 -9.04 2.45 23.26
CA SER A 10 -8.74 1.28 24.10
C SER A 10 -8.95 -0.05 23.37
N SER A 11 -10.04 -0.19 22.62
CA SER A 11 -10.35 -1.38 21.81
C SER A 11 -9.34 -1.59 20.66
N GLN A 12 -8.91 -0.51 20.00
CA GLN A 12 -7.90 -0.56 18.94
C GLN A 12 -6.51 -0.92 19.49
N ILE A 13 -6.12 -0.37 20.64
CA ILE A 13 -4.82 -0.64 21.29
C ILE A 13 -4.71 -2.12 21.74
N ILE A 14 -5.79 -2.70 22.26
CA ILE A 14 -5.83 -4.11 22.69
C ILE A 14 -5.65 -5.07 21.49
N LYS A 15 -6.24 -4.75 20.33
CA LYS A 15 -6.05 -5.56 19.11
C LYS A 15 -4.62 -5.51 18.57
N VAL A 16 -3.94 -4.37 18.68
CA VAL A 16 -2.53 -4.23 18.28
C VAL A 16 -1.61 -5.13 19.12
N PHE A 17 -1.88 -5.24 20.42
CA PHE A 17 -1.08 -6.05 21.33
C PHE A 17 -1.23 -7.57 21.09
N LEU A 18 -2.42 -8.03 20.69
CA LEU A 18 -2.72 -9.45 20.48
C LEU A 18 -2.17 -10.01 19.16
N ILE A 19 -1.94 -9.17 18.14
CA ILE A 19 -1.48 -9.62 16.80
C ILE A 19 0.06 -9.57 16.68
N PHE A 20 0.74 -8.91 17.62
CA PHE A 20 2.20 -8.75 17.67
C PHE A 20 3.02 -10.06 17.62
N PRO A 21 2.62 -11.18 18.27
CA PRO A 21 3.44 -12.39 18.34
C PRO A 21 3.63 -13.11 16.99
N GLN A 22 2.64 -13.05 16.10
CA GLN A 22 2.69 -13.77 14.82
C GLN A 22 3.59 -13.10 13.77
N LEU A 23 3.88 -11.80 13.94
CA LEU A 23 4.83 -11.08 13.11
C LEU A 23 6.26 -11.13 13.62
N LEU A 24 6.45 -11.23 14.94
CA LEU A 24 7.77 -11.39 15.54
C LEU A 24 8.52 -12.54 14.87
N GLY A 25 7.91 -13.71 14.65
CA GLY A 25 8.59 -14.83 13.97
C GLY A 25 9.13 -14.50 12.57
N LYS A 26 8.40 -13.75 11.74
CA LYS A 26 8.83 -13.41 10.37
C LYS A 26 9.77 -12.20 10.33
N VAL A 27 9.60 -11.27 11.25
CA VAL A 27 10.41 -10.05 11.37
C VAL A 27 11.75 -10.35 12.05
N ILE A 28 11.78 -11.23 13.06
CA ILE A 28 13.00 -11.78 13.65
C ILE A 28 13.82 -12.52 12.59
N ALA A 29 13.17 -13.33 11.74
CA ALA A 29 13.86 -14.04 10.66
C ALA A 29 14.42 -13.11 9.57
N LYS A 30 13.96 -11.85 9.47
CA LYS A 30 14.37 -10.90 8.44
C LYS A 30 14.49 -9.48 9.00
N PRO A 31 15.53 -9.21 9.81
CA PRO A 31 15.68 -7.93 10.54
C PRO A 31 15.72 -6.71 9.62
N LYS A 32 16.20 -6.86 8.38
CA LYS A 32 16.20 -5.79 7.35
C LYS A 32 14.81 -5.22 7.02
N TYR A 33 13.72 -5.92 7.34
CA TYR A 33 12.35 -5.43 7.12
C TYR A 33 11.79 -4.62 8.28
N ILE A 34 12.39 -4.65 9.47
CA ILE A 34 11.93 -3.86 10.63
C ILE A 34 11.75 -2.37 10.28
N PRO A 35 12.76 -1.66 9.75
CA PRO A 35 12.60 -0.24 9.42
C PRO A 35 11.56 -0.02 8.31
N LEU A 36 11.45 -0.95 7.36
CA LEU A 36 10.44 -0.87 6.29
C LEU A 36 9.01 -1.06 6.83
N CYS A 37 8.81 -1.94 7.80
CA CYS A 37 7.52 -2.16 8.42
C CYS A 37 7.08 -0.96 9.27
N LEU A 38 8.01 -0.34 10.02
CA LEU A 38 7.75 0.91 10.76
C LEU A 38 7.41 2.05 9.80
N TRP A 39 8.16 2.19 8.71
CA TRP A 39 7.84 3.14 7.65
C TRP A 39 6.45 2.88 7.07
N ALA A 40 6.16 1.63 6.69
CA ALA A 40 4.86 1.26 6.12
C ALA A 40 3.71 1.52 7.08
N PHE A 41 3.91 1.33 8.39
CA PHE A 41 2.90 1.61 9.40
C PHE A 41 2.54 3.10 9.41
N LYS A 42 3.56 3.97 9.48
CA LYS A 42 3.36 5.42 9.40
C LYS A 42 2.66 5.84 8.11
N GLN A 43 3.07 5.27 6.97
CA GLN A 43 2.46 5.61 5.67
C GLN A 43 1.01 5.15 5.58
N LEU A 44 0.68 3.93 6.02
CA LEU A 44 -0.69 3.43 6.01
C LEU A 44 -1.61 4.29 6.89
N TRP A 45 -1.12 4.76 8.04
CA TRP A 45 -1.86 5.69 8.89
C TRP A 45 -2.12 7.04 8.19
N TRP A 46 -1.11 7.57 7.49
CA TRP A 46 -1.22 8.81 6.73
C TRP A 46 -2.24 8.69 5.59
N VAL A 47 -2.18 7.59 4.82
CA VAL A 47 -3.12 7.32 3.72
C VAL A 47 -4.54 7.18 4.22
N ASP A 48 -4.76 6.47 5.32
CA ASP A 48 -6.09 6.32 5.91
C ASP A 48 -6.70 7.68 6.27
N SER A 49 -5.90 8.55 6.89
CA SER A 49 -6.32 9.90 7.29
C SER A 49 -6.64 10.82 6.11
N ARG A 50 -6.13 10.52 4.90
CA ARG A 50 -6.22 11.37 3.71
C ARG A 50 -6.74 10.65 2.47
N LEU A 51 -7.43 9.52 2.65
CA LEU A 51 -7.72 8.58 1.57
C LEU A 51 -8.46 9.23 0.41
N LYS A 52 -9.47 10.06 0.71
CA LYS A 52 -10.30 10.74 -0.30
C LYS A 52 -9.48 11.71 -1.14
N GLU A 53 -8.65 12.53 -0.50
CA GLU A 53 -7.80 13.52 -1.17
C GLU A 53 -6.76 12.82 -2.04
N MET A 54 -6.09 11.81 -1.47
CA MET A 54 -5.03 11.09 -2.16
C MET A 54 -5.54 10.26 -3.33
N ALA A 55 -6.72 9.63 -3.20
CA ALA A 55 -7.34 8.94 -4.32
C ALA A 55 -7.63 9.94 -5.45
N LEU A 56 -8.19 11.11 -5.13
CA LEU A 56 -8.48 12.14 -6.12
C LEU A 56 -7.23 12.74 -6.77
N GLU A 57 -6.16 12.93 -6.00
CA GLU A 57 -4.87 13.40 -6.52
C GLU A 57 -4.22 12.36 -7.42
N ALA A 58 -4.28 11.08 -7.03
CA ALA A 58 -3.82 10.01 -7.89
C ALA A 58 -4.57 10.03 -9.23
N LEU A 59 -5.88 10.30 -9.25
CA LEU A 59 -6.68 10.46 -10.48
C LEU A 59 -6.25 11.61 -11.41
N LYS A 60 -5.40 12.53 -10.96
CA LYS A 60 -5.02 13.74 -11.69
C LYS A 60 -3.62 13.68 -12.29
N VAL A 61 -2.95 12.52 -12.28
CA VAL A 61 -1.53 12.41 -12.67
C VAL A 61 -1.30 12.97 -14.08
N PRO A 62 -0.38 13.94 -14.24
CA PRO A 62 -0.03 14.47 -15.56
C PRO A 62 0.61 13.38 -16.43
N ALA A 63 0.13 13.28 -17.67
CA ALA A 63 0.60 12.29 -18.64
C ALA A 63 2.05 12.50 -19.14
N ASP A 64 2.76 13.54 -18.66
CA ASP A 64 4.02 14.02 -19.22
C ASP A 64 5.29 13.58 -18.47
N LEU A 65 5.16 12.82 -17.37
CA LEU A 65 6.32 12.32 -16.65
C LEU A 65 7.04 11.24 -17.47
N GLN A 66 8.25 11.56 -17.93
CA GLN A 66 9.13 10.60 -18.60
C GLN A 66 9.44 9.42 -17.67
N PRO A 67 9.30 8.17 -18.14
CA PRO A 67 9.53 7.00 -17.29
C PRO A 67 11.01 6.89 -16.94
N ALA A 68 11.36 7.18 -15.68
CA ALA A 68 12.68 6.85 -15.15
C ALA A 68 12.92 5.34 -15.29
N SER A 69 14.04 4.92 -15.88
CA SER A 69 14.34 3.49 -16.06
C SER A 69 14.54 2.78 -14.72
N LEU A 70 13.85 1.66 -14.50
CA LEU A 70 14.03 0.85 -13.30
C LEU A 70 15.30 0.02 -13.42
N ASN A 71 16.34 0.38 -12.66
CA ASN A 71 17.50 -0.48 -12.48
C ASN A 71 17.19 -1.63 -11.49
N SER A 72 18.12 -2.59 -11.36
CA SER A 72 17.96 -3.76 -10.49
C SER A 72 17.84 -3.39 -9.00
N GLU A 73 18.49 -2.30 -8.59
CA GLU A 73 18.46 -1.83 -7.21
C GLU A 73 17.08 -1.26 -6.84
N ILE A 74 16.54 -0.34 -7.65
CA ILE A 74 15.19 0.20 -7.48
C ILE A 74 14.15 -0.92 -7.55
N THR A 75 14.30 -1.87 -8.47
CA THR A 75 13.40 -3.03 -8.56
C THR A 75 13.38 -3.84 -7.24
N ARG A 76 14.55 -4.02 -6.62
CA ARG A 76 14.67 -4.69 -5.32
C ARG A 76 14.02 -3.86 -4.20
N GLU A 77 14.20 -2.54 -4.19
CA GLU A 77 13.55 -1.64 -3.23
C GLU A 77 12.02 -1.68 -3.33
N ILE A 78 11.47 -1.59 -4.56
CA ILE A 78 10.04 -1.69 -4.83
C ILE A 78 9.47 -2.96 -4.20
N ARG A 79 10.11 -4.11 -4.48
CA ARG A 79 9.68 -5.41 -3.97
C ARG A 79 9.72 -5.47 -2.44
N GLN A 80 10.78 -4.95 -1.83
CA GLN A 80 10.91 -4.93 -0.37
C GLN A 80 9.83 -4.07 0.29
N ARG A 81 9.53 -2.90 -0.29
CA ARG A 81 8.47 -2.02 0.21
C ARG A 81 7.08 -2.62 0.02
N ALA A 82 6.78 -3.18 -1.15
CA ALA A 82 5.52 -3.85 -1.39
C ALA A 82 5.26 -4.98 -0.38
N ILE A 83 6.29 -5.77 -0.06
CA ILE A 83 6.23 -6.82 0.98
C ILE A 83 5.98 -6.21 2.36
N ALA A 84 6.73 -5.18 2.76
CA ALA A 84 6.57 -4.53 4.06
C ALA A 84 5.16 -3.93 4.21
N ILE A 85 4.66 -3.24 3.18
CA ILE A 85 3.30 -2.69 3.13
C ILE A 85 2.26 -3.81 3.31
N ALA A 86 2.40 -4.92 2.57
CA ALA A 86 1.47 -6.04 2.66
C ALA A 86 1.50 -6.75 4.02
N TRP A 87 2.67 -6.87 4.65
CA TRP A 87 2.79 -7.43 6.00
C TRP A 87 2.19 -6.51 7.05
N THR A 88 2.53 -5.22 7.00
CA THR A 88 2.01 -4.24 7.95
C THR A 88 0.49 -4.09 7.83
N ALA A 89 -0.06 -4.09 6.62
CA ALA A 89 -1.52 -4.00 6.42
C ALA A 89 -2.32 -5.12 7.13
N LYS A 90 -1.74 -6.32 7.29
CA LYS A 90 -2.41 -7.44 7.97
C LYS A 90 -2.60 -7.24 9.46
N ILE A 91 -1.79 -6.38 10.08
CA ILE A 91 -1.77 -6.18 11.54
C ILE A 91 -2.15 -4.76 11.93
N HIS A 92 -2.31 -3.88 10.95
CA HIS A 92 -2.59 -2.49 11.19
C HIS A 92 -4.02 -2.36 11.73
N PRO A 93 -4.25 -1.60 12.82
CA PRO A 93 -5.53 -1.52 13.53
C PRO A 93 -6.72 -1.12 12.62
N LEU A 94 -6.46 -0.26 11.64
CA LEU A 94 -7.46 0.24 10.70
C LEU A 94 -7.79 -0.73 9.54
N GLY A 95 -7.16 -1.91 9.50
CA GLY A 95 -7.36 -2.92 8.45
C GLY A 95 -7.21 -2.41 7.00
N PRO A 96 -6.07 -1.78 6.62
CA PRO A 96 -5.87 -1.20 5.30
C PRO A 96 -6.10 -2.21 4.16
N LYS A 97 -6.86 -1.78 3.15
CA LYS A 97 -7.24 -2.60 1.98
C LYS A 97 -6.28 -2.43 0.80
N CYS A 98 -6.58 -3.07 -0.34
CA CYS A 98 -5.78 -2.99 -1.57
C CYS A 98 -5.49 -1.55 -1.99
N LEU A 99 -6.49 -0.66 -1.97
CA LEU A 99 -6.32 0.75 -2.32
C LEU A 99 -5.28 1.46 -1.44
N HIS A 100 -5.30 1.24 -0.13
CA HIS A 100 -4.34 1.85 0.80
C HIS A 100 -2.91 1.40 0.48
N ARG A 101 -2.74 0.10 0.29
CA ARG A 101 -1.44 -0.52 -0.03
C ARG A 101 -0.89 0.03 -1.35
N SER A 102 -1.75 0.19 -2.35
CA SER A 102 -1.39 0.69 -3.68
C SER A 102 -1.08 2.18 -3.64
N LEU A 103 -1.84 2.99 -2.91
CA LEU A 103 -1.57 4.41 -2.71
C LEU A 103 -0.22 4.67 -2.01
N VAL A 104 0.09 3.92 -0.94
CA VAL A 104 1.38 4.05 -0.25
C VAL A 104 2.54 3.78 -1.21
N LEU A 105 2.44 2.71 -2.01
CA LEU A 105 3.52 2.39 -2.95
C LEU A 105 3.60 3.43 -4.08
N HIS A 106 2.46 3.83 -4.63
CA HIS A 106 2.36 4.82 -5.70
C HIS A 106 2.98 6.16 -5.29
N GLN A 107 2.63 6.69 -4.12
CA GLN A 107 3.22 7.93 -3.62
C GLN A 107 4.73 7.83 -3.43
N TRP A 108 5.21 6.70 -2.91
CA TRP A 108 6.65 6.49 -2.75
C TRP A 108 7.37 6.46 -4.11
N LEU A 109 6.76 5.86 -5.14
CA LEU A 109 7.29 5.85 -6.50
C LEU A 109 7.29 7.25 -7.12
N GLN A 110 6.20 8.00 -6.97
CA GLN A 110 6.11 9.40 -7.44
C GLN A 110 7.16 10.28 -6.78
N ALA A 111 7.37 10.15 -5.46
CA ALA A 111 8.41 10.87 -4.74
C ALA A 111 9.84 10.51 -5.20
N ARG A 112 10.01 9.41 -5.93
CA ARG A 112 11.27 8.98 -6.57
C ARG A 112 11.35 9.37 -8.05
N GLY A 113 10.37 10.11 -8.58
CA GLY A 113 10.29 10.47 -10.00
C GLY A 113 9.95 9.28 -10.91
N ILE A 114 9.40 8.19 -10.35
CA ILE A 114 9.02 7.01 -11.12
C ILE A 114 7.55 7.15 -11.51
N ASN A 115 7.29 7.27 -12.81
CA ASN A 115 5.94 7.33 -13.38
C ASN A 115 5.27 5.94 -13.41
N ALA A 116 4.83 5.48 -12.23
CA ALA A 116 4.02 4.29 -12.08
C ALA A 116 2.54 4.68 -12.02
N GLN A 117 1.68 3.86 -12.61
CA GLN A 117 0.24 4.09 -12.67
C GLN A 117 -0.45 3.40 -11.48
N LEU A 118 -1.39 4.10 -10.86
CA LEU A 118 -2.35 3.48 -9.94
C LEU A 118 -3.55 2.99 -10.76
N GLU A 119 -3.70 1.68 -10.88
CA GLU A 119 -4.81 1.08 -11.60
C GLU A 119 -5.91 0.62 -10.63
N ILE A 120 -7.16 0.81 -11.04
CA ILE A 120 -8.34 0.31 -10.34
C ILE A 120 -9.13 -0.56 -11.29
N GLY A 121 -9.53 -1.74 -10.83
CA GLY A 121 -10.33 -2.69 -11.58
C GLY A 121 -11.51 -3.21 -10.78
N TRP A 122 -12.45 -3.80 -11.50
CA TRP A 122 -13.66 -4.39 -10.95
C TRP A 122 -14.01 -5.66 -11.72
N GLY A 123 -14.33 -6.73 -10.99
CA GLY A 123 -14.79 -8.00 -11.54
C GLY A 123 -15.36 -8.88 -10.43
N GLU A 124 -16.31 -9.76 -10.75
CA GLU A 124 -16.94 -10.68 -9.79
C GLU A 124 -17.41 -9.97 -8.49
N ASP A 125 -18.02 -8.79 -8.63
CA ASP A 125 -18.48 -7.94 -7.53
C ASP A 125 -17.38 -7.48 -6.55
N MET A 126 -16.12 -7.50 -6.99
CA MET A 126 -14.96 -7.09 -6.21
C MET A 126 -14.18 -5.96 -6.88
N GLY A 127 -13.99 -4.87 -6.16
CA GLY A 127 -13.07 -3.81 -6.52
C GLY A 127 -11.64 -4.11 -6.05
N HIS A 128 -10.65 -3.89 -6.90
CA HIS A 128 -9.24 -4.04 -6.55
C HIS A 128 -8.40 -2.90 -7.10
N ALA A 129 -7.31 -2.58 -6.41
CA ALA A 129 -6.39 -1.53 -6.81
C ALA A 129 -4.95 -2.03 -6.72
N TRP A 130 -4.15 -1.76 -7.74
CA TRP A 130 -2.76 -2.18 -7.85
C TRP A 130 -1.92 -1.09 -8.52
N VAL A 131 -0.60 -1.24 -8.47
CA VAL A 131 0.34 -0.32 -9.13
C VAL A 131 1.01 -1.01 -10.30
N THR A 132 1.08 -0.35 -11.44
CA THR A 132 1.83 -0.80 -12.61
C THR A 132 2.96 0.15 -12.98
N TYR A 133 3.98 -0.37 -13.65
CA TYR A 133 4.99 0.43 -14.33
C TYR A 133 5.33 -0.27 -15.64
N ASN A 134 5.26 0.45 -16.77
CA ASN A 134 5.39 -0.12 -18.13
C ASN A 134 4.53 -1.39 -18.31
N GLY A 135 3.28 -1.36 -17.84
CA GLY A 135 2.34 -2.48 -17.91
C GLY A 135 2.60 -3.64 -16.94
N LYS A 136 3.67 -3.60 -16.13
CA LYS A 136 4.01 -4.64 -15.16
C LYS A 136 3.47 -4.31 -13.78
N VAL A 137 2.73 -5.26 -13.19
CA VAL A 137 2.20 -5.16 -11.82
C VAL A 137 3.34 -5.23 -10.80
N LEU A 138 3.34 -4.30 -9.83
CA LEU A 138 4.42 -4.15 -8.84
C LEU A 138 4.09 -4.69 -7.44
N ASN A 139 2.83 -4.64 -7.02
CA ASN A 139 2.42 -4.94 -5.64
C ASN A 139 1.36 -6.04 -5.49
N ASP A 140 1.05 -6.72 -6.58
CA ASP A 140 0.08 -7.81 -6.64
C ASP A 140 0.51 -8.89 -7.63
N ARG A 141 -0.33 -9.91 -7.83
CA ARG A 141 -0.16 -10.96 -8.84
C ARG A 141 -0.15 -10.37 -10.26
N ALA A 142 0.66 -10.95 -11.14
CA ALA A 142 0.86 -10.43 -12.50
C ALA A 142 -0.41 -10.47 -13.36
N ASP A 143 -1.34 -11.35 -13.03
CA ASP A 143 -2.61 -11.59 -13.73
C ASP A 143 -3.81 -10.90 -13.05
N ILE A 144 -3.58 -9.97 -12.10
CA ILE A 144 -4.66 -9.29 -11.36
C ILE A 144 -5.66 -8.59 -12.29
N ALA A 145 -5.16 -7.96 -13.35
CA ALA A 145 -5.97 -7.26 -14.35
C ALA A 145 -6.88 -8.20 -15.18
N LYS A 146 -6.65 -9.53 -15.13
CA LYS A 146 -7.55 -10.52 -15.76
C LYS A 146 -8.75 -10.85 -14.87
N ILE A 147 -8.58 -10.81 -13.54
CA ILE A 147 -9.65 -11.09 -12.58
C ILE A 147 -10.52 -9.87 -12.37
N THR A 148 -9.86 -8.72 -12.19
CA THR A 148 -10.50 -7.42 -11.98
C THR A 148 -10.11 -6.54 -13.15
N PRO A 149 -10.84 -6.64 -14.29
CA PRO A 149 -10.61 -5.80 -15.45
C PRO A 149 -10.49 -4.32 -15.08
N ARG A 150 -9.58 -3.62 -15.76
CA ARG A 150 -9.31 -2.20 -15.52
C ARG A 150 -10.57 -1.39 -15.80
N LEU A 151 -11.04 -0.67 -14.79
CA LEU A 151 -12.07 0.35 -14.97
C LEU A 151 -11.45 1.69 -15.36
N MET A 152 -10.26 1.98 -14.84
CA MET A 152 -9.56 3.23 -15.07
C MET A 152 -8.05 3.01 -15.08
N GLN A 153 -7.39 3.55 -16.10
CA GLN A 153 -5.95 3.78 -16.10
C GLN A 153 -5.73 5.24 -15.77
N VAL A 154 -4.82 5.48 -14.82
CA VAL A 154 -4.53 6.80 -14.28
C VAL A 154 -3.04 7.04 -14.39
#